data_AF-A0A7S2SXB1-F1
#
_entry.id   AF-A0A7S2SXB1-F1
#
_cell.length_a   1.000
_cell.length_b   1.000
_cell.length_c   1.000
_cell.angle_alpha   90.00
_cell.angle_beta   90.00
_cell.angle_gamma   90.00
#
_symmetry.space_group_name_H-M   'P 1'
#
loop_
_entity.id
_entity.type
_entity.pdbx_description
1 polymer ?
#
loop_
_entity_poly.entity_id
_entity_poly.type
_entity_poly.pdbx_seq_one_letter_code
_entity_poly.pdbx_strand_id
1 'polypeptide(L)'
;EGFIDPSTGEIRRIPFEVMVDNDKESTPVYEETLEELGRSNEQPVLPFNAFGTMAMARSEFEPNSGSSQFFFLLRDSELTPTGSNLLDGRYAVFGYVTEGKDFLDGLKVGDVIESIRLVKGEENLVTNARPPTAAVEQEQVVAEE
;
A
#
# COMPACT_ATOMS: atom_id res chain seq x y z
N GLU A 1 11.69 -4.44 7.08
CA GLU A 1 11.85 -3.13 7.75
C GLU A 1 11.39 -2.01 6.81
N GLY A 2 10.86 -0.91 7.36
CA GLY A 2 10.21 0.17 6.61
C GLY A 2 10.95 1.50 6.67
N PHE A 3 10.32 2.58 6.22
CA PHE A 3 10.84 3.94 6.37
C PHE A 3 10.73 4.38 7.83
N ILE A 4 11.84 4.84 8.41
CA ILE A 4 11.87 5.46 9.74
C ILE A 4 11.64 6.96 9.58
N ASP A 5 10.63 7.49 10.26
CA ASP A 5 10.38 8.92 10.30
C ASP A 5 11.49 9.61 11.13
N PRO A 6 12.28 10.53 10.55
CA PRO A 6 13.39 11.16 11.25
C PRO A 6 12.93 12.07 12.41
N SER A 7 11.67 12.50 12.42
CA SER A 7 11.12 13.35 13.47
C SER A 7 10.70 12.57 14.72
N THR A 8 10.26 11.32 14.56
CA THR A 8 9.77 10.48 15.67
C THR A 8 10.72 9.32 16.01
N GLY A 9 11.59 8.91 15.08
CA GLY A 9 12.41 7.71 15.21
C GLY A 9 11.62 6.41 15.07
N GLU A 10 10.35 6.47 14.68
CA GLU A 10 9.46 5.32 14.55
C GLU A 10 9.28 4.90 13.08
N ILE A 11 8.89 3.64 12.85
CA ILE A 11 8.52 3.18 11.51
C ILE A 11 7.24 3.89 11.08
N ARG A 12 7.29 4.60 9.96
CA ARG A 12 6.10 5.18 9.33
C ARG A 12 5.23 4.05 8.76
N ARG A 13 4.00 3.95 9.25
CA ARG A 13 2.98 3.04 8.71
C ARG A 13 2.04 3.78 7.77
N ILE A 14 1.64 3.10 6.71
CA ILE A 14 0.60 3.54 5.79
C ILE A 14 -0.62 2.66 6.05
N PRO A 15 -1.76 3.23 6.47
CA PRO A 15 -3.00 2.49 6.59
C PRO A 15 -3.37 1.81 5.28
N PHE A 16 -3.89 0.59 5.36
CA PHE A 16 -4.45 -0.08 4.20
C PHE A 16 -5.66 0.70 3.67
N GLU A 17 -5.78 0.82 2.36
CA GLU A 17 -6.93 1.43 1.69
C GLU A 17 -7.25 0.63 0.43
N VAL A 18 -8.54 0.34 0.22
CA VAL A 18 -9.03 -0.25 -1.03
C VAL A 18 -10.42 0.28 -1.35
N MET A 19 -10.63 0.64 -2.61
CA MET A 19 -11.93 1.04 -3.13
C MET A 19 -12.52 -0.07 -3.99
N VAL A 20 -13.79 -0.38 -3.78
CA VAL A 20 -14.53 -1.39 -4.55
C VAL A 20 -15.21 -0.72 -5.74
N ASP A 21 -15.12 -1.34 -6.91
CA ASP A 21 -15.85 -0.92 -8.11
C ASP A 21 -17.31 -1.37 -7.98
N ASN A 22 -18.15 -0.47 -7.48
CA ASN A 22 -19.59 -0.67 -7.46
C ASN A 22 -20.29 0.64 -7.89
N ASP A 23 -21.33 0.55 -8.72
CA ASP A 23 -22.06 1.68 -9.31
C ASP A 23 -22.72 2.64 -8.30
N LYS A 24 -22.49 2.47 -6.98
CA LYS A 24 -23.08 3.25 -5.90
C LYS A 24 -21.96 3.76 -4.99
N GLU A 25 -21.69 5.06 -5.08
CA GLU A 25 -20.81 5.83 -4.17
C GLU A 25 -19.84 4.96 -3.36
N SER A 26 -18.72 4.61 -3.98
CA SER A 26 -17.73 3.72 -3.40
C SER A 26 -16.91 4.47 -2.35
N THR A 27 -17.31 4.34 -1.09
CA THR A 27 -16.47 4.75 0.04
C THR A 27 -15.30 3.76 0.16
N PRO A 28 -14.04 4.23 0.21
CA PRO A 28 -12.91 3.35 0.42
C PRO A 28 -13.00 2.63 1.78
N VAL A 29 -12.58 1.37 1.79
CA VAL A 29 -12.35 0.61 3.02
C VAL A 29 -10.97 0.96 3.51
N TYR A 30 -10.88 1.33 4.79
CA TYR A 30 -9.64 1.63 5.48
C TYR A 30 -9.31 0.55 6.50
N GLU A 31 -8.02 0.33 6.72
CA GLU A 31 -7.43 -0.47 7.80
C GLU A 31 -7.74 -1.97 7.83
N GLU A 32 -8.73 -2.42 7.05
CA GLU A 32 -9.17 -3.81 6.91
C GLU A 32 -9.18 -4.22 5.43
N THR A 33 -8.84 -5.47 5.16
CA THR A 33 -8.91 -6.07 3.82
C THR A 33 -10.33 -6.50 3.47
N LEU A 34 -10.64 -6.62 2.18
CA LEU A 34 -11.92 -7.20 1.76
C LEU A 34 -12.08 -8.66 2.21
N GLU A 35 -10.97 -9.38 2.36
CA GLU A 35 -10.96 -10.75 2.88
C GLU A 35 -11.42 -10.80 4.34
N GLU A 36 -10.84 -9.97 5.22
CA GLU A 36 -11.22 -9.88 6.65
C GLU A 36 -12.69 -9.51 6.83
N LEU A 37 -13.24 -8.69 5.93
CA LEU A 37 -14.64 -8.30 5.91
C LEU A 37 -15.58 -9.33 5.27
N GLY A 38 -15.07 -10.45 4.77
CA GLY A 38 -15.86 -11.47 4.07
C GLY A 38 -16.38 -11.02 2.69
N ARG A 39 -15.76 -10.01 2.09
CA ARG A 39 -16.11 -9.35 0.81
C ARG A 39 -15.14 -9.73 -0.31
N SER A 40 -14.52 -10.91 -0.24
CA SER A 40 -13.49 -11.38 -1.19
C SER A 40 -13.97 -11.57 -2.64
N ASN A 41 -15.29 -11.55 -2.89
CA ASN A 41 -15.86 -11.62 -4.23
C ASN A 41 -16.15 -10.24 -4.84
N GLU A 42 -15.88 -9.16 -4.11
CA GLU A 42 -16.03 -7.80 -4.63
C GLU A 42 -14.78 -7.37 -5.40
N GLN A 43 -14.98 -6.69 -6.52
CA GLN A 43 -13.90 -6.26 -7.40
C GLN A 43 -13.33 -4.92 -6.94
N PRO A 44 -12.03 -4.79 -6.64
CA PRO A 44 -11.43 -3.48 -6.42
C PRO A 44 -11.40 -2.64 -7.71
N VAL A 45 -11.50 -1.32 -7.57
CA VAL A 45 -11.32 -0.34 -8.66
C VAL A 45 -9.96 -0.48 -9.33
N LEU A 46 -8.93 -0.81 -8.53
CA LEU A 46 -7.59 -1.14 -9.01
C LEU A 46 -7.35 -2.64 -8.86
N PRO A 47 -7.69 -3.45 -9.89
CA PRO A 47 -7.53 -4.90 -9.84
C PRO A 47 -6.07 -5.35 -9.93
N PHE A 48 -5.78 -6.49 -9.32
CA PHE A 48 -4.49 -7.17 -9.31
C PHE A 48 -4.35 -8.13 -10.51
N ASN A 49 -4.71 -7.69 -11.72
CA ASN A 49 -4.93 -8.59 -12.88
C ASN A 49 -3.91 -8.45 -14.02
N ALA A 50 -2.94 -7.53 -13.91
CA ALA A 50 -2.00 -7.23 -14.97
C ALA A 50 -0.56 -7.51 -14.51
N PHE A 51 0.21 -8.21 -15.34
CA PHE A 51 1.65 -8.26 -15.13
C PHE A 51 2.23 -6.84 -15.13
N GLY A 52 3.00 -6.51 -14.11
CA GLY A 52 3.50 -5.16 -13.83
C GLY A 52 2.58 -4.33 -12.92
N THR A 53 1.48 -4.88 -12.38
CA THR A 53 0.71 -4.22 -11.30
C THR A 53 1.64 -3.95 -10.12
N MET A 54 1.55 -2.74 -9.55
CA MET A 54 2.33 -2.30 -8.39
C MET A 54 1.44 -2.24 -7.16
N ALA A 55 1.89 -2.86 -6.07
CA ALA A 55 1.19 -2.84 -4.80
C ALA A 55 2.11 -2.67 -3.61
N MET A 56 1.54 -2.14 -2.51
CA MET A 56 2.27 -1.95 -1.26
C MET A 56 2.57 -3.30 -0.62
N ALA A 57 3.84 -3.53 -0.29
CA ALA A 57 4.25 -4.69 0.47
C ALA A 57 3.92 -4.48 1.96
N ARG A 58 3.41 -5.53 2.60
CA ARG A 58 2.97 -5.55 3.99
C ARG A 58 3.19 -6.94 4.59
N SER A 59 3.19 -7.03 5.92
CA SER A 59 3.04 -8.29 6.65
C SER A 59 1.69 -8.92 6.32
N GLU A 60 1.66 -10.25 6.13
CA GLU A 60 0.49 -11.00 5.65
C GLU A 60 -0.76 -10.83 6.53
N PHE A 61 -0.59 -10.80 7.86
CA PHE A 61 -1.69 -10.74 8.84
C PHE A 61 -1.85 -9.36 9.50
N GLU A 62 -1.21 -8.31 8.96
CA GLU A 62 -1.30 -6.95 9.50
C GLU A 62 -1.50 -5.96 8.34
N PRO A 63 -2.76 -5.61 7.98
CA PRO A 63 -3.07 -4.76 6.83
C PRO A 63 -2.34 -3.42 6.85
N ASN A 64 -2.22 -2.83 8.04
CA ASN A 64 -1.62 -1.50 8.28
C ASN A 64 -0.11 -1.51 8.43
N SER A 65 0.55 -2.64 8.13
CA SER A 65 2.01 -2.76 8.27
C SER A 65 2.80 -2.19 7.09
N GLY A 66 2.13 -1.77 6.00
CA GLY A 66 2.77 -1.14 4.85
C GLY A 66 3.60 0.10 5.23
N SER A 67 4.72 0.34 4.53
CA SER A 67 5.61 1.47 4.84
C SER A 67 6.29 2.08 3.62
N SER A 68 7.32 1.43 3.09
CA SER A 68 8.11 1.95 1.95
C SER A 68 8.40 0.92 0.88
N GLN A 69 8.11 -0.36 1.16
CA GLN A 69 8.32 -1.44 0.23
C GLN A 69 7.09 -1.58 -0.67
N PHE A 70 7.33 -1.82 -1.94
CA PHE A 70 6.32 -2.17 -2.93
C PHE A 70 6.86 -3.30 -3.79
N PHE A 71 5.98 -3.95 -4.53
CA PHE A 71 6.35 -5.04 -5.43
C PHE A 71 5.59 -4.96 -6.74
N PHE A 72 6.14 -5.61 -7.76
CA PHE A 72 5.50 -5.80 -9.06
C PHE A 72 4.89 -7.19 -9.11
N LEU A 73 3.72 -7.32 -9.73
CA LEU A 73 3.18 -8.61 -10.13
C LEU A 73 3.95 -9.13 -11.35
N LEU A 74 4.81 -10.13 -11.15
CA LEU A 74 5.61 -10.74 -12.21
C LEU A 74 5.05 -12.09 -12.70
N ARG A 75 3.83 -12.46 -12.29
CA ARG A 75 3.18 -13.72 -12.67
C ARG A 75 1.71 -13.50 -12.91
N ASP A 76 1.07 -14.47 -13.56
CA ASP A 76 -0.37 -14.45 -13.72
C ASP A 76 -1.06 -14.53 -12.35
N SER A 77 -2.18 -13.82 -12.23
CA SER A 77 -2.98 -13.79 -11.02
C SER A 77 -3.57 -15.18 -10.74
N GLU A 78 -3.41 -15.65 -9.51
CA GLU A 78 -4.04 -16.89 -9.07
C GLU A 78 -5.53 -16.65 -8.81
N LEU A 79 -6.39 -17.56 -9.32
CA LEU A 79 -7.83 -17.45 -9.19
C LEU A 79 -8.37 -18.50 -8.21
N THR A 80 -9.39 -18.12 -7.45
CA THR A 80 -10.21 -19.07 -6.67
C THR A 80 -11.05 -19.96 -7.61
N PRO A 81 -11.64 -21.07 -7.11
CA PRO A 81 -12.55 -21.89 -7.93
C PRO A 81 -13.76 -21.13 -8.49
N THR A 82 -14.13 -20.00 -7.87
CA THR A 82 -15.22 -19.12 -8.33
C THR A 82 -14.77 -18.08 -9.35
N GLY A 83 -13.48 -18.06 -9.71
CA GLY A 83 -12.90 -17.12 -10.69
C GLY A 83 -12.46 -15.78 -10.10
N SER A 84 -12.52 -15.60 -8.79
CA SER A 84 -12.08 -14.38 -8.10
C SER A 84 -10.55 -14.37 -7.97
N ASN A 85 -9.90 -13.22 -8.16
CA ASN A 85 -8.45 -13.11 -8.01
C ASN A 85 -8.03 -13.15 -6.53
N LEU A 86 -7.06 -14.00 -6.20
CA LEU A 86 -6.63 -14.24 -4.82
C LEU A 86 -5.98 -13.02 -4.17
N LEU A 87 -5.41 -12.10 -4.96
CA LEU A 87 -4.74 -10.90 -4.43
C LEU A 87 -5.66 -9.67 -4.36
N ASP A 88 -6.80 -9.71 -5.06
CA ASP A 88 -7.79 -8.62 -5.03
C ASP A 88 -8.33 -8.42 -3.61
N GLY A 89 -8.35 -7.17 -3.17
CA GLY A 89 -8.84 -6.80 -1.85
C GLY A 89 -7.91 -7.16 -0.68
N ARG A 90 -6.82 -7.90 -0.92
CA ARG A 90 -5.79 -8.24 0.09
C ARG A 90 -4.59 -7.29 0.08
N TYR A 91 -4.31 -6.67 -1.07
CA TYR A 91 -3.20 -5.73 -1.25
C TYR A 91 -3.69 -4.40 -1.82
N ALA A 92 -3.07 -3.31 -1.36
CA ALA A 92 -3.34 -1.97 -1.87
C ALA A 92 -2.56 -1.75 -3.17
N VAL A 93 -3.25 -1.87 -4.29
CA VAL A 93 -2.73 -1.55 -5.62
C VAL A 93 -2.70 -0.04 -5.78
N PHE A 94 -1.59 0.50 -6.28
CA PHE A 94 -1.44 1.96 -6.48
C PHE A 94 -0.89 2.34 -7.85
N GLY A 95 -0.59 1.38 -8.72
CA GLY A 95 -0.07 1.69 -10.04
C GLY A 95 0.04 0.49 -10.97
N TYR A 96 0.28 0.79 -12.24
CA TYR A 96 0.51 -0.18 -13.29
C TYR A 96 1.68 0.28 -14.15
N VAL A 97 2.55 -0.66 -14.52
CA VAL A 97 3.59 -0.40 -15.51
C VAL A 97 2.95 -0.30 -16.90
N THR A 98 3.05 0.87 -17.52
CA THR A 98 2.50 1.16 -18.86
C THR A 98 3.53 1.02 -19.98
N GLU A 99 4.81 1.17 -19.68
CA GLU A 99 5.93 1.09 -20.62
C GLU A 99 7.09 0.30 -19.99
N GLY A 100 7.87 -0.43 -20.82
CA GLY A 100 9.04 -1.16 -20.35
C GLY A 100 8.74 -2.45 -19.56
N LYS A 101 7.51 -2.96 -19.63
CA LYS A 101 7.07 -4.20 -18.98
C LYS A 101 8.01 -5.39 -19.24
N ASP A 102 8.52 -5.54 -20.46
CA ASP A 102 9.36 -6.69 -20.85
C ASP A 102 10.70 -6.73 -20.10
N PHE A 103 11.13 -5.62 -19.48
CA PHE A 103 12.34 -5.59 -18.66
C PHE A 103 12.11 -6.14 -17.24
N LEU A 104 10.86 -6.24 -16.78
CA LEU A 104 10.56 -6.68 -15.41
C LEU A 104 10.96 -8.15 -15.18
N ASP A 105 10.82 -9.01 -16.19
CA ASP A 105 11.27 -10.41 -16.13
C ASP A 105 12.79 -10.55 -15.97
N GLY A 106 13.53 -9.48 -16.33
CA GLY A 106 14.98 -9.43 -16.21
C GLY A 106 15.49 -9.09 -14.81
N LEU A 107 14.63 -8.61 -13.90
CA LEU A 107 15.01 -8.17 -12.55
C LEU A 107 15.48 -9.34 -11.69
N LYS A 108 16.59 -9.15 -10.99
CA LYS A 108 17.24 -10.16 -10.15
C LYS A 108 17.50 -9.64 -8.74
N VAL A 109 17.70 -10.59 -7.83
CA VAL A 109 18.16 -10.28 -6.48
C VAL A 109 19.49 -9.52 -6.57
N GLY A 110 19.53 -8.35 -5.94
CA GLY A 110 20.70 -7.46 -5.94
C GLY A 110 20.58 -6.29 -6.91
N ASP A 111 19.61 -6.29 -7.83
CA ASP A 111 19.32 -5.11 -8.64
C ASP A 111 18.82 -3.97 -7.75
N VAL A 112 19.19 -2.74 -8.11
CA VAL A 112 18.87 -1.54 -7.33
C VAL A 112 18.14 -0.52 -8.21
N ILE A 113 17.18 0.18 -7.60
CA ILE A 113 16.55 1.32 -8.25
C ILE A 113 17.49 2.51 -8.12
N GLU A 114 18.12 2.91 -9.23
CA GLU A 114 19.06 4.04 -9.25
C GLU A 114 18.35 5.38 -9.10
N SER A 115 17.16 5.52 -9.70
CA SER A 115 16.36 6.74 -9.60
C SER A 115 14.88 6.49 -9.85
N ILE A 116 14.03 7.31 -9.22
CA ILE A 116 12.60 7.43 -9.52
C ILE A 116 12.33 8.92 -9.74
N ARG A 117 11.60 9.27 -10.80
CA ARG A 117 11.26 10.65 -11.14
C ARG A 117 9.78 10.78 -11.44
N LEU A 118 9.13 11.73 -10.79
CA LEU A 118 7.78 12.15 -11.16
C LEU A 118 7.85 12.90 -12.51
N VAL A 119 7.10 12.42 -13.49
CA VAL A 119 7.10 12.98 -14.85
C VAL A 119 5.88 13.88 -15.12
N LYS A 120 4.73 13.57 -14.51
CA LYS A 120 3.45 14.29 -14.64
C LYS A 120 2.57 14.01 -13.42
N GLY A 121 1.57 14.86 -13.16
CA GLY A 121 0.56 14.63 -12.12
C GLY A 121 0.93 15.17 -10.74
N GLU A 122 1.99 15.96 -10.62
CA GLU A 122 2.38 16.62 -9.37
C GLU A 122 1.27 17.53 -8.84
N GLU A 123 0.51 18.14 -9.74
CA GLU A 123 -0.65 18.99 -9.44
C GLU A 123 -1.77 18.25 -8.68
N ASN A 124 -1.80 16.92 -8.73
CA ASN A 124 -2.79 16.10 -8.01
C ASN A 124 -2.33 15.74 -6.59
N LEU A 125 -1.08 16.01 -6.23
CA LEU A 125 -0.55 15.71 -4.91
C LEU A 125 -1.08 16.72 -3.88
N VAL A 126 -1.95 16.25 -2.98
CA VAL A 126 -2.44 17.05 -1.86
C VAL A 126 -1.61 16.74 -0.62
N THR A 127 -0.73 17.66 -0.22
CA THR A 127 0.07 17.51 1.01
C THR A 127 -0.71 18.07 2.20
N ASN A 128 -1.45 17.21 2.91
CA ASN A 128 -1.88 17.53 4.26
C ASN A 128 -0.65 17.38 5.18
N ALA A 129 0.19 18.41 5.26
CA ALA A 129 1.37 18.38 6.12
C ALA A 129 0.91 18.11 7.56
N ARG A 130 1.34 16.98 8.14
CA ARG A 130 1.24 16.75 9.58
C ARG A 130 1.96 17.92 10.26
N PRO A 131 1.31 18.73 11.12
CA PRO A 131 2.04 19.73 11.89
C PRO A 131 3.14 18.99 12.67
N PRO A 132 4.35 19.56 12.78
CA PRO A 132 5.44 18.91 13.51
C PRO A 132 4.94 18.55 14.91
N THR A 133 4.96 17.27 15.23
CA THR A 133 4.51 16.74 16.52
C THR A 133 5.23 17.51 17.62
N ALA A 134 4.50 18.30 18.41
CA ALA A 134 5.05 18.92 19.60
C ALA A 134 5.59 17.80 20.50
N ALA A 135 6.84 17.96 20.96
CA ALA A 135 7.47 17.02 21.86
C ALA A 135 6.52 16.71 23.03
N VAL A 136 6.30 15.42 23.27
CA VAL A 136 5.57 14.96 24.46
C VAL A 136 6.40 15.39 25.66
N GLU A 137 5.99 16.46 26.35
CA GLU A 137 6.52 16.78 27.66
C GLU A 137 6.17 15.62 28.59
N GLN A 138 7.19 14.96 29.13
CA GLN A 138 7.00 13.91 30.11
C GLN A 138 6.38 14.53 31.36
N GLU A 139 5.14 14.15 31.65
CA GLU A 139 4.46 14.56 32.87
C GLU A 139 5.20 13.94 34.06
N GLN A 140 5.87 14.81 34.81
CA GLN A 140 6.62 14.47 36.01
C GLN A 140 5.61 14.03 37.08
N VAL A 141 5.50 12.72 37.29
CA VAL A 141 4.70 12.15 38.37
C VAL A 141 5.35 12.57 39.70
N VAL A 142 4.75 13.56 40.36
CA VAL A 142 5.11 13.96 41.72
C VAL A 142 4.63 12.85 42.65
N ALA A 143 5.56 12.21 43.33
CA ALA A 143 5.26 11.33 44.45
C ALA A 143 4.81 12.20 45.64
N GLU A 144 3.58 12.01 46.10
CA GLU A 144 3.16 12.44 47.44
C GLU A 144 3.28 11.24 48.39
N GLU A 145 4.01 11.51 49.47
CA GLU A 145 4.35 10.80 50.73
C GLU A 145 4.04 9.30 50.93
#